data_AF-A0A228JAJ7-F1
#
_entry.id   AF-A0A228JAJ7-F1
#
_cell.length_a   1.000
_cell.length_b   1.000
_cell.length_c   1.000
_cell.angle_alpha   90.00
_cell.angle_beta   90.00
_cell.angle_gamma   90.00
#
_symmetry.space_group_name_H-M   'P 1'
#
loop_
_entity.id
_entity.type
_entity.pdbx_description
1 polymer ?
#
loop_
_entity_poly.entity_id
_entity_poly.type
_entity_poly.pdbx_seq_one_letter_code
_entity_poly.pdbx_strand_id
1 'polypeptide(L)' 'MRKLDWRPIWKRVPTFDTPDLTAYEVTLTVSNTVVPLIVRLRRVGAGTRPLAVRERDPRQLSLF' A
#
# COMPACT_ATOMS: atom_id res chain seq x y z
N MET A 1 -12.07 -17.74 9.85
CA MET A 1 -11.12 -16.97 9.02
C MET A 1 -9.73 -17.11 9.64
N ARG A 2 -8.81 -17.88 9.02
CA ARG A 2 -7.42 -17.99 9.50
C ARG A 2 -6.73 -16.65 9.21
N LYS A 3 -6.25 -15.95 10.24
CA LYS A 3 -5.34 -14.83 10.03
C LYS A 3 -4.06 -15.43 9.45
N LEU A 4 -3.78 -15.14 8.18
CA LEU A 4 -2.48 -15.42 7.59
C LEU A 4 -1.48 -14.51 8.31
N ASP A 5 -0.42 -15.08 8.90
CA ASP A 5 0.71 -14.37 9.50
C ASP A 5 1.56 -13.66 8.43
N TRP A 6 0.89 -12.99 7.49
CA TRP A 6 1.52 -12.29 6.40
C TRP A 6 2.28 -11.09 6.96
N ARG A 7 3.61 -11.14 6.81
CA ARG A 7 4.54 -10.07 7.18
C ARG A 7 5.18 -9.54 5.90
N PRO A 8 4.61 -8.49 5.28
CA PRO A 8 5.23 -7.89 4.10
C PRO A 8 6.62 -7.36 4.43
N ILE A 9 7.57 -7.61 3.54
CA ILE A 9 8.84 -6.89 3.51
C ILE A 9 8.60 -5.60 2.74
N TRP A 10 8.86 -4.47 3.41
CA TRP A 10 8.69 -3.14 2.84
C TRP A 10 10.06 -2.61 2.43
N LYS A 11 10.26 -2.41 1.13
CA LYS A 11 11.48 -1.80 0.61
C LYS A 11 11.15 -0.38 0.14
N ARG A 12 11.74 0.64 0.77
CA ARG A 12 11.52 2.03 0.37
C ARG A 12 12.01 2.26 -1.06
N VAL A 13 11.29 3.06 -1.83
CA VAL A 13 11.64 3.44 -3.21
C VAL A 13 11.80 4.96 -3.28
N PRO A 14 13.01 5.49 -2.99
CA PRO A 14 13.23 6.93 -2.79
C PRO A 14 12.89 7.79 -4.01
N THR A 15 12.99 7.22 -5.22
CA THR A 15 12.70 7.91 -6.48
C THR A 15 11.27 8.45 -6.58
N PHE A 16 10.34 7.92 -5.77
CA PHE A 16 8.92 8.34 -5.76
C PHE A 16 8.53 9.15 -4.52
N ASP A 17 9.49 9.49 -3.65
CA ASP A 17 9.18 10.22 -2.43
C ASP A 17 8.86 11.69 -2.73
N THR A 18 7.84 12.21 -2.07
CA THR A 18 7.53 13.64 -2.00
C THR A 18 7.43 14.05 -0.52
N PRO A 19 7.42 15.34 -0.17
CA PRO A 19 7.51 15.78 1.23
C PRO A 19 6.52 15.09 2.20
N ASP A 20 5.32 14.76 1.73
CA ASP A 20 4.27 14.13 2.53
C ASP A 20 4.01 12.66 2.18
N LEU A 21 4.72 12.10 1.20
CA LEU A 21 4.44 10.78 0.63
C LEU A 21 5.72 9.96 0.51
N THR A 22 5.71 8.76 1.08
CA THR A 22 6.80 7.80 0.93
C THR A 22 6.32 6.59 0.15
N ALA A 23 7.13 6.14 -0.81
CA ALA A 23 6.82 4.95 -1.59
C ALA A 23 7.57 3.73 -1.09
N TYR A 24 6.90 2.58 -1.14
CA TYR A 24 7.45 1.29 -0.78
C TYR A 24 7.07 0.24 -1.82
N GLU A 25 8.03 -0.58 -2.17
CA GLU A 25 7.80 -1.84 -2.87
C GLU A 25 7.43 -2.91 -1.85
N VAL A 26 6.36 -3.63 -2.14
CA VAL A 26 5.87 -4.77 -1.37
C VAL A 26 5.49 -5.89 -2.32
N THR A 27 5.92 -7.10 -1.99
CA THR A 27 5.50 -8.30 -2.72
C THR A 27 4.34 -8.96 -2.00
N LEU A 28 3.26 -9.20 -2.73
CA LEU A 28 2.08 -9.91 -2.23
C LEU A 28 1.92 -11.23 -2.99
N THR A 29 1.53 -12.30 -2.30
CA THR A 29 1.18 -13.57 -2.96
C THR A 29 -0.32 -13.79 -2.87
N VAL A 30 -1.00 -13.80 -4.01
CA VAL A 30 -2.45 -14.07 -4.12
C VAL A 30 -2.63 -15.33 -4.94
N SER A 31 -3.30 -16.34 -4.41
CA SER A 31 -3.60 -17.58 -5.13
C SER A 31 -2.37 -18.17 -5.84
N ASN A 32 -1.27 -18.32 -5.09
CA ASN A 32 0.04 -18.80 -5.57
C ASN A 32 0.73 -17.94 -6.65
N THR A 33 0.20 -16.76 -6.95
CA THR A 33 0.79 -15.80 -7.89
C THR A 33 1.47 -14.67 -7.13
N VAL A 34 2.72 -14.37 -7.48
CA VAL A 34 3.48 -13.25 -6.93
C VAL A 34 3.10 -11.96 -7.66
N VAL A 35 2.60 -10.97 -6.92
CA VAL A 35 2.17 -9.68 -7.43
C VAL A 35 3.04 -8.59 -6.81
N PRO A 36 3.92 -7.91 -7.58
CA PRO A 36 4.66 -6.77 -7.09
C PRO A 36 3.73 -5.56 -6.98
N LEU A 37 3.79 -4.85 -5.85
CA LEU A 37 2.98 -3.67 -5.57
C LEU A 37 3.89 -2.49 -5.21
N ILE A 38 3.52 -1.30 -5.69
CA ILE A 38 4.06 -0.03 -5.22
C ILE A 38 3.02 0.63 -4.32
N VAL A 39 3.30 0.68 -3.02
CA VAL A 39 2.44 1.28 -2.01
C VAL A 39 2.95 2.69 -1.71
N ARG A 40 2.04 3.66 -1.71
CA ARG A 40 2.34 5.05 -1.35
C ARG A 40 1.69 5.35 -0.01
N LEU A 41 2.50 5.64 0.99
CA LEU A 41 2.06 5.96 2.35
C LEU A 41 2.21 7.45 2.57
N ARG A 42 1.10 8.12 2.91
CA ARG A 42 1.11 9.52 3.29
C ARG A 42 1.41 9.63 4.79
N ARG A 43 2.38 10.47 5.17
CA ARG A 43 2.60 10.78 6.58
C ARG A 43 1.46 11.69 7.06
N VAL A 44 0.81 11.31 8.15
CA VAL A 44 -0.21 12.12 8.82
C VAL A 44 0.20 12.34 10.27
N GLY A 45 -0.22 13.47 10.86
CA GLY A 45 0.03 13.75 12.28
C GLY A 45 -0.59 12.70 13.19
N ALA A 46 -0.02 12.50 14.38
CA ALA A 46 -0.56 11.54 15.36
C ALA A 46 -2.04 11.85 15.65
N GLY A 47 -2.89 10.82 15.64
CA GLY A 47 -4.34 10.95 15.85
C GLY A 47 -5.14 11.46 14.65
N THR A 48 -4.49 11.78 13.52
CA THR A 48 -5.19 12.20 12.30
C THR A 48 -5.65 10.99 11.51
N ARG A 49 -6.97 10.82 11.35
CA ARG A 49 -7.51 9.86 10.39
C ARG A 49 -7.17 10.34 8.98
N PRO A 50 -6.61 9.48 8.10
CA PRO A 50 -6.40 9.87 6.71
C PRO A 50 -7.73 10.36 6.11
N LEU A 51 -7.68 11.45 5.35
CA LEU A 51 -8.84 11.87 4.56
C LEU A 51 -9.34 10.65 3.77
N ALA A 52 -10.66 10.45 3.77
CA ALA A 52 -11.28 9.40 2.98
C ALA A 52 -10.75 9.52 1.54
N VAL A 53 -10.19 8.42 1.02
CA VAL A 53 -9.70 8.38 -0.36
C VAL A 53 -10.85 8.83 -1.25
N ARG A 54 -10.62 9.80 -2.13
CA ARG A 54 -11.62 10.22 -3.11
C ARG A 54 -12.09 8.99 -3.89
N GLU A 55 -13.35 9.04 -4.34
CA GLU A 55 -14.02 8.00 -5.12
C GLU A 55 -13.05 7.23 -6.01
N ARG A 56 -12.99 5.90 -5.84
CA ARG A 56 -12.02 5.04 -6.53
C ARG A 56 -12.11 5.27 -8.04
N ASP A 57 -10.96 5.43 -8.69
CA ASP A 57 -10.90 5.38 -10.14
C ASP A 57 -11.49 4.03 -10.59
N PRO A 58 -12.45 3.99 -11.53
CA PRO A 58 -13.07 2.74 -11.98
C PRO A 58 -12.06 1.75 -12.58
N ARG A 59 -10.85 2.20 -12.93
CA ARG A 59 -9.74 1.35 -13.39
C ARG A 59 -8.97 0.69 -12.23
N GLN A 60 -9.28 1.03 -10.99
CA GLN A 60 -8.64 0.47 -9.80
C GLN A 60 -9.32 -0.85 -9.40
N LEU A 61 -8.65 -1.97 -9.70
CA LEU A 61 -9.12 -3.31 -9.30
C LEU A 61 -9.10 -3.50 -7.78
N SER A 62 -10.19 -4.03 -7.23
CA SER A 62 -10.24 -4.49 -5.83
C SER A 62 -9.54 -5.84 -5.72
N LEU A 63 -8.57 -5.95 -4.81
CA LEU A 63 -7.87 -7.22 -4.50
C LEU A 63 -8.51 -7.99 -3.33
N PHE A 64 -9.72 -7.60 -2.92
CA PHE A 64 -10.53 -8.23 -1.88
C PHE A 64 -11.90 -8.56 -2.44
#